data_AF-A0AA37L4R2-F1
#
_entry.id   AF-A0AA37L4R2-F1
#
_cell.length_a   1.000
_cell.length_b   1.000
_cell.length_c   1.000
_cell.angle_alpha   90.00
_cell.angle_beta   90.00
_cell.angle_gamma   90.00
#
_symmetry.space_group_name_H-M   'P 1'
#
loop_
_entity.id
_entity.type
_entity.pdbx_description
1 polymer ?
#
loop_
_entity_poly.entity_id
_entity_poly.type
_entity_poly.pdbx_seq_one_letter_code
_entity_poly.pdbx_strand_id
1 'polypeptide(L)'
;MEDRSTGASGTPSPQPDLHRNRLPTLFEVLSRRTLPPVDLFSFYIFMRDQQKSVDYLDFWLDVAQHMSLCRHYVRELRRSVLVGTPDLDKSGSKRSSAILEGLGDMSHSAAGPSMYASEKEKNQDAQMSAYLREEAHEDSPQSSTGDQRGRASGAFSTPREMTTESNSPAHTVARQDIRASAEKILYTFLLPGAEREIILPGSITQDVTTAIEDFGRDDPEVFDVAKDYVFQAMERDAFPNFLRMKALGNLIPTTLQIRMIVGLLSMFGGFWAAFILIFLDAARTTRCWLILPFTVGVYFLASYQYSLDPVLALIGFSEYTPFNFSKIREPYVRKLLIKRAIMVLSVTLLIDAALCVLFILVPGKRL
;
A
#
# COMPACT_ATOMS: atom_id res chain seq x y z
N MET A 1 1.31 -34.17 -36.57
CA MET A 1 0.82 -32.79 -36.80
C MET A 1 -0.45 -32.64 -35.98
N GLU A 2 -0.38 -32.67 -34.65
CA GLU A 2 0.33 -31.70 -33.78
C GLU A 2 -0.04 -30.27 -34.13
N ASP A 3 -0.92 -29.69 -33.31
CA ASP A 3 -0.86 -28.27 -33.02
C ASP A 3 -1.23 -28.08 -31.55
N ARG A 4 -0.22 -28.21 -30.70
CA ARG A 4 -0.30 -28.03 -29.24
C ARG A 4 0.13 -26.59 -28.98
N SER A 5 -0.82 -25.66 -29.08
CA SER A 5 -0.58 -24.26 -28.72
C SER A 5 -0.38 -24.15 -27.21
N THR A 6 0.88 -24.11 -26.80
CA THR A 6 1.28 -23.72 -25.45
C THR A 6 0.98 -22.24 -25.27
N GLY A 7 -0.20 -21.95 -24.71
CA GLY A 7 -0.56 -20.60 -24.28
C GLY A 7 0.46 -20.09 -23.27
N ALA A 8 1.14 -18.99 -23.60
CA ALA A 8 1.97 -18.25 -22.68
C ALA A 8 1.12 -17.83 -21.48
N SER A 9 1.39 -18.41 -20.31
CA SER A 9 0.75 -18.05 -19.05
C SER A 9 1.22 -16.66 -18.61
N GLY A 10 0.59 -15.62 -19.15
CA GLY A 10 0.67 -14.28 -18.57
C GLY A 10 0.11 -14.32 -17.15
N THR A 11 0.89 -13.84 -16.18
CA THR A 11 0.54 -13.84 -14.76
C THR A 11 -0.77 -13.07 -14.54
N PRO A 12 -1.78 -13.65 -13.86
CA PRO A 12 -2.94 -12.87 -13.47
C PRO A 12 -2.52 -11.82 -12.42
N SER A 13 -2.83 -10.55 -12.68
CA SER A 13 -2.69 -9.47 -11.69
C SER A 13 -3.41 -9.85 -10.39
N PRO A 14 -2.90 -9.46 -9.20
CA PRO A 14 -3.57 -9.73 -7.94
C PRO A 14 -5.02 -9.25 -8.01
N GLN A 15 -5.96 -10.19 -7.93
CA GLN A 15 -7.38 -9.87 -8.02
C GLN A 15 -7.89 -9.41 -6.65
N PRO A 16 -8.72 -8.35 -6.59
CA PRO A 16 -9.33 -7.92 -5.34
C PRO A 16 -10.32 -8.96 -4.83
N ASP A 17 -10.22 -9.30 -3.56
CA ASP A 17 -11.15 -10.23 -2.90
C ASP A 17 -12.46 -9.52 -2.58
N LEU A 18 -13.44 -9.62 -3.49
CA LEU A 18 -14.72 -8.89 -3.40
C LEU A 18 -15.75 -9.48 -2.41
N HIS A 19 -15.55 -10.71 -1.93
CA HIS A 19 -16.53 -11.47 -1.12
C HIS A 19 -16.33 -11.34 0.41
N ARG A 20 -15.69 -10.26 0.86
CA ARG A 20 -15.27 -10.12 2.25
C ARG A 20 -16.37 -9.56 3.13
N ASN A 21 -16.58 -10.18 4.29
CA ASN A 21 -17.54 -9.73 5.32
C ASN A 21 -16.85 -9.06 6.53
N ARG A 22 -15.62 -8.57 6.34
CA ARG A 22 -14.79 -7.92 7.38
C ARG A 22 -13.98 -6.78 6.78
N LEU A 23 -13.44 -5.92 7.64
CA LEU A 23 -12.45 -4.92 7.24
C LEU A 23 -11.16 -5.60 6.73
N PRO A 24 -10.46 -4.98 5.77
CA PRO A 24 -9.19 -5.50 5.29
C PRO A 24 -8.10 -5.44 6.35
N THR A 25 -7.15 -6.36 6.25
CA THR A 25 -5.88 -6.36 7.00
C THR A 25 -4.86 -5.52 6.27
N LEU A 26 -3.81 -5.09 6.97
CA LEU A 26 -2.72 -4.32 6.36
C LEU A 26 -2.09 -5.10 5.20
N PHE A 27 -1.86 -6.40 5.39
CA PHE A 27 -1.27 -7.25 4.36
C PHE A 27 -2.08 -7.28 3.06
N GLU A 28 -3.41 -7.33 3.12
CA GLU A 28 -4.24 -7.33 1.90
C GLU A 28 -4.23 -5.97 1.20
N VAL A 29 -4.09 -4.88 1.95
CA VAL A 29 -3.91 -3.53 1.39
C VAL A 29 -2.57 -3.45 0.67
N LEU A 30 -1.48 -3.86 1.33
CA LEU A 30 -0.12 -3.84 0.76
C LEU A 30 0.03 -4.76 -0.45
N SER A 31 -0.64 -5.93 -0.44
CA SER A 31 -0.68 -6.86 -1.58
C SER A 31 -1.67 -6.47 -2.68
N ARG A 32 -2.24 -5.25 -2.62
CA ARG A 32 -3.14 -4.68 -3.63
C ARG A 32 -4.42 -5.52 -3.86
N ARG A 33 -4.93 -6.19 -2.82
CA ARG A 33 -6.15 -7.02 -2.87
C ARG A 33 -7.42 -6.28 -2.41
N THR A 34 -7.34 -4.96 -2.23
CA THR A 34 -8.44 -4.11 -1.75
C THR A 34 -8.76 -2.99 -2.72
N LEU A 35 -9.96 -2.42 -2.61
CA LEU A 35 -10.44 -1.35 -3.48
C LEU A 35 -10.62 -0.02 -2.72
N PRO A 36 -10.71 1.12 -3.44
CA PRO A 36 -10.99 2.42 -2.82
C PRO A 36 -12.27 2.37 -1.96
N PRO A 37 -12.28 3.02 -0.78
CA PRO A 37 -11.27 3.95 -0.24
C PRO A 37 -10.19 3.31 0.67
N VAL A 38 -10.07 1.97 0.68
CA VAL A 38 -9.17 1.22 1.59
C VAL A 38 -8.08 0.47 0.81
N ASP A 39 -7.63 1.05 -0.29
CA ASP A 39 -6.55 0.53 -1.15
C ASP A 39 -5.17 1.07 -0.76
N LEU A 40 -4.11 0.48 -1.34
CA LEU A 40 -2.72 0.87 -1.11
C LEU A 40 -2.48 2.36 -1.36
N PHE A 41 -3.10 2.91 -2.41
CA PHE A 41 -2.94 4.31 -2.77
C PHE A 41 -3.59 5.24 -1.72
N SER A 42 -4.80 4.91 -1.23
CA SER A 42 -5.41 5.63 -0.11
C SER A 42 -4.56 5.55 1.16
N PHE A 43 -3.95 4.38 1.42
CA PHE A 43 -3.08 4.18 2.57
C PHE A 43 -1.80 5.02 2.46
N TYR A 44 -1.18 5.08 1.28
CA TYR A 44 -0.03 5.93 1.01
C TYR A 44 -0.31 7.41 1.29
N ILE A 45 -1.43 7.93 0.80
CA ILE A 45 -1.82 9.33 1.06
C ILE A 45 -2.05 9.56 2.56
N PHE A 46 -2.66 8.60 3.25
CA PHE A 46 -2.85 8.69 4.70
C PHE A 46 -1.51 8.73 5.46
N MET A 47 -0.57 7.85 5.10
CA MET A 47 0.76 7.79 5.71
C MET A 47 1.53 9.09 5.51
N ARG A 48 1.43 9.69 4.32
CA ARG A 48 2.07 10.97 3.96
C ARG A 48 1.43 12.16 4.67
N ASP A 49 0.10 12.33 4.55
CA ASP A 49 -0.57 13.57 4.92
C ASP A 49 -1.01 13.60 6.39
N GLN A 50 -1.37 12.46 6.97
CA GLN A 50 -1.97 12.38 8.31
C GLN A 50 -1.00 11.82 9.34
N GLN A 51 -0.38 10.68 9.06
CA GLN A 51 0.57 10.04 9.99
C GLN A 51 1.99 10.60 9.89
N LYS A 52 2.33 11.30 8.80
CA LYS A 52 3.66 11.86 8.53
C LYS A 52 4.80 10.85 8.71
N SER A 53 4.55 9.61 8.26
CA SER A 53 5.47 8.47 8.42
C SER A 53 5.52 7.62 7.16
N VAL A 54 5.39 8.26 5.99
CA VAL A 54 5.39 7.59 4.68
C VAL A 54 6.68 6.79 4.44
N ASP A 55 7.78 7.20 5.05
CA ASP A 55 9.08 6.52 4.91
C ASP A 55 9.05 5.06 5.37
N TYR A 56 8.22 4.71 6.36
CA TYR A 56 8.01 3.32 6.77
C TYR A 56 7.33 2.49 5.67
N LEU A 57 6.35 3.08 4.98
CA LEU A 57 5.65 2.42 3.89
C LEU A 57 6.57 2.29 2.68
N ASP A 58 7.32 3.35 2.35
CA ASP A 58 8.29 3.35 1.26
C ASP A 58 9.39 2.31 1.49
N PHE A 59 9.96 2.26 2.69
CA PHE A 59 10.92 1.23 3.07
C PHE A 59 10.34 -0.18 2.87
N TRP A 60 9.12 -0.43 3.35
CA TRP A 60 8.48 -1.74 3.21
C TRP A 60 8.26 -2.11 1.74
N LEU A 61 7.82 -1.15 0.90
CA LEU A 61 7.61 -1.36 -0.53
C LEU A 61 8.92 -1.57 -1.29
N ASP A 62 9.98 -0.85 -0.95
CA ASP A 62 11.30 -0.98 -1.54
C ASP A 62 11.94 -2.34 -1.19
N VAL A 63 11.80 -2.81 0.06
CA VAL A 63 12.23 -4.16 0.44
C VAL A 63 11.42 -5.23 -0.30
N ALA A 64 10.09 -5.08 -0.41
CA ALA A 64 9.25 -6.00 -1.16
C ALA A 64 9.65 -6.06 -2.65
N GLN A 65 10.03 -4.93 -3.23
CA GLN A 65 10.55 -4.84 -4.59
C GLN A 65 11.93 -5.50 -4.71
N HIS A 66 12.83 -5.29 -3.76
CA HIS A 66 14.14 -5.95 -3.71
C HIS A 66 14.00 -7.48 -3.67
N MET A 67 13.13 -8.02 -2.81
CA MET A 67 12.83 -9.45 -2.79
C MET A 67 12.30 -9.95 -4.15
N SER A 68 11.46 -9.17 -4.82
CA SER A 68 10.98 -9.52 -6.16
C SER A 68 12.12 -9.55 -7.17
N LEU A 69 13.04 -8.59 -7.10
CA LEU A 69 14.22 -8.49 -7.95
C LEU A 69 15.13 -9.72 -7.75
N CYS A 70 15.40 -10.12 -6.50
CA CYS A 70 16.14 -11.36 -6.18
C CYS A 70 15.46 -12.59 -6.79
N ARG A 71 14.12 -12.69 -6.66
CA ARG A 71 13.36 -13.80 -7.27
C ARG A 71 13.44 -13.83 -8.80
N HIS A 72 13.45 -12.66 -9.43
CA HIS A 72 13.58 -12.57 -10.89
C HIS A 72 14.97 -12.99 -11.35
N TYR A 73 16.02 -12.52 -10.68
CA TYR A 73 17.40 -12.90 -10.98
C TYR A 73 17.62 -14.42 -10.91
N VAL A 74 17.26 -15.05 -9.78
CA VAL A 74 17.45 -16.50 -9.61
C VAL A 74 16.64 -17.30 -10.62
N ARG A 75 15.44 -16.84 -11.00
CA ARG A 75 14.63 -17.48 -12.04
C ARG A 75 15.29 -17.39 -13.43
N GLU A 76 15.83 -16.22 -13.77
CA GLU A 76 16.45 -15.98 -15.06
C GLU A 76 17.76 -16.76 -15.21
N LEU A 77 18.57 -16.78 -14.17
CA LEU A 77 19.79 -17.57 -14.12
C LEU A 77 19.50 -19.08 -14.27
N ARG A 78 18.45 -19.59 -13.62
CA ARG A 78 18.01 -20.98 -13.84
C ARG A 78 17.67 -21.23 -15.31
N ARG A 79 16.96 -20.30 -15.95
CA ARG A 79 16.58 -20.42 -17.36
C ARG A 79 17.82 -20.41 -18.26
N SER A 80 18.83 -19.57 -17.97
CA SER A 80 20.07 -19.53 -18.76
C SER A 80 20.90 -20.82 -18.61
N VAL A 81 21.01 -21.38 -17.41
CA VAL A 81 21.69 -22.66 -17.16
C VAL A 81 20.97 -23.83 -17.87
N LEU A 82 19.63 -23.86 -17.83
CA LEU A 82 18.84 -24.90 -18.48
C LEU A 82 18.89 -24.83 -20.02
N VAL A 83 18.95 -23.63 -20.60
CA VAL A 83 19.10 -23.43 -22.05
C VAL A 83 20.52 -23.75 -22.53
N GLY A 84 21.54 -23.59 -21.67
CA GLY A 84 22.93 -23.91 -21.96
C GLY A 84 23.29 -25.40 -21.97
N THR A 85 22.40 -26.29 -21.53
CA THR A 85 22.62 -27.75 -21.54
C THR A 85 21.48 -28.50 -22.25
N PRO A 86 21.45 -28.55 -23.59
CA PRO A 86 20.43 -29.34 -24.30
C PRO A 86 20.66 -30.86 -24.23
N ASP A 87 21.87 -31.35 -23.89
CA ASP A 87 22.16 -32.79 -23.88
C ASP A 87 23.40 -33.12 -23.02
N LEU A 88 23.22 -33.36 -21.72
CA LEU A 88 24.28 -34.00 -20.91
C LEU A 88 23.70 -34.95 -19.86
N ASP A 89 22.90 -35.90 -20.35
CA ASP A 89 22.66 -37.17 -19.65
C ASP A 89 23.99 -37.95 -19.56
N LYS A 90 24.73 -37.70 -18.47
CA LYS A 90 25.94 -38.38 -17.94
C LYS A 90 27.07 -37.39 -17.74
N SER A 91 27.05 -36.65 -16.64
CA SER A 91 28.19 -36.55 -15.70
C SER A 91 27.91 -35.57 -14.56
N GLY A 92 27.79 -36.11 -13.36
CA GLY A 92 28.53 -35.58 -12.20
C GLY A 92 28.02 -34.37 -11.42
N SER A 93 27.18 -33.46 -11.90
CA SER A 93 26.74 -32.30 -11.08
C SER A 93 25.36 -32.53 -10.43
N LYS A 94 25.32 -33.37 -9.39
CA LYS A 94 24.08 -33.73 -8.67
C LYS A 94 23.68 -32.78 -7.54
N ARG A 95 24.51 -31.77 -7.21
CA ARG A 95 24.31 -30.94 -6.01
C ARG A 95 23.61 -29.62 -6.31
N SER A 96 24.04 -28.88 -7.32
CA SER A 96 23.40 -27.63 -7.76
C SER A 96 22.08 -27.87 -8.49
N SER A 97 21.94 -29.01 -9.18
CA SER A 97 20.68 -29.41 -9.83
C SER A 97 19.54 -29.70 -8.85
N ALA A 98 19.82 -30.30 -7.69
CA ALA A 98 18.81 -30.65 -6.67
C ALA A 98 18.23 -29.41 -5.95
N ILE A 99 19.04 -28.38 -5.71
CA ILE A 99 18.58 -27.09 -5.15
C ILE A 99 17.71 -26.36 -6.19
N LEU A 100 18.11 -26.41 -7.47
CA LEU A 100 17.35 -25.83 -8.58
C LEU A 100 15.99 -26.50 -8.80
N GLU A 101 15.90 -27.82 -8.62
CA GLU A 101 14.69 -28.62 -8.87
C GLU A 101 13.59 -28.32 -7.83
N GLY A 102 13.95 -28.09 -6.56
CA GLY A 102 13.05 -27.67 -5.47
C GLY A 102 12.39 -26.29 -5.66
N LEU A 103 13.02 -25.41 -6.46
CA LEU A 103 12.48 -24.10 -6.85
C LEU A 103 11.44 -24.18 -7.99
N GLY A 104 11.11 -25.36 -8.52
CA GLY A 104 10.21 -25.56 -9.67
C GLY A 104 8.78 -25.02 -9.49
N ASP A 105 8.35 -24.78 -8.24
CA ASP A 105 7.00 -24.35 -7.90
C ASP A 105 7.01 -22.98 -7.20
N MET A 106 7.71 -22.01 -7.83
CA MET A 106 7.70 -20.61 -7.39
C MET A 106 6.31 -20.00 -7.65
N SER A 107 5.43 -20.10 -6.66
CA SER A 107 4.18 -19.37 -6.64
C SER A 107 4.46 -17.87 -6.69
N HIS A 108 3.71 -17.14 -7.51
CA HIS A 108 3.76 -15.67 -7.62
C HIS A 108 3.12 -14.99 -6.41
N SER A 109 3.58 -15.34 -5.21
CA SER A 109 3.09 -14.72 -3.99
C SER A 109 3.69 -13.34 -3.84
N ALA A 110 2.85 -12.36 -3.51
CA ALA A 110 3.30 -11.02 -3.18
C ALA A 110 4.27 -11.10 -1.99
N ALA A 111 5.40 -10.38 -2.05
CA ALA A 111 6.31 -10.27 -0.93
C ALA A 111 5.53 -9.77 0.30
N GLY A 112 5.50 -10.58 1.35
CA GLY A 112 4.75 -10.33 2.56
C GLY A 112 5.63 -10.35 3.80
N PRO A 113 5.09 -9.92 4.95
CA PRO A 113 5.74 -10.13 6.24
C PRO A 113 5.93 -11.63 6.49
N SER A 114 6.99 -12.03 7.20
CA SER A 114 7.28 -13.45 7.43
C SER A 114 6.17 -14.19 8.18
N MET A 115 5.31 -13.48 8.92
CA MET A 115 4.14 -14.05 9.59
C MET A 115 3.09 -14.57 8.59
N TYR A 116 2.93 -13.90 7.44
CA TYR A 116 1.97 -14.29 6.40
C TYR A 116 2.58 -15.21 5.35
N ALA A 117 3.90 -15.43 5.40
CA ALA A 117 4.60 -16.31 4.48
C ALA A 117 4.29 -17.77 4.78
N SER A 118 3.88 -18.52 3.77
CA SER A 118 3.73 -19.98 3.85
C SER A 118 5.07 -20.64 4.17
N GLU A 119 5.07 -21.81 4.82
CA GLU A 119 6.31 -22.60 5.03
C GLU A 119 7.05 -22.85 3.71
N LYS A 120 6.29 -23.02 2.62
CA LYS A 120 6.83 -23.16 1.27
C LYS A 120 7.56 -21.89 0.80
N GLU A 121 7.01 -20.71 1.08
CA GLU A 121 7.60 -19.42 0.69
C GLU A 121 8.86 -19.13 1.51
N LYS A 122 8.83 -19.39 2.82
CA LYS A 122 10.03 -19.27 3.67
C LYS A 122 11.17 -20.18 3.20
N ASN A 123 10.84 -21.43 2.86
CA ASN A 123 11.84 -22.36 2.36
C ASN A 123 12.38 -21.92 0.99
N GLN A 124 11.55 -21.31 0.14
CA GLN A 124 11.98 -20.73 -1.13
C GLN A 124 12.93 -19.53 -0.94
N ASP A 125 12.57 -18.59 -0.07
CA ASP A 125 13.41 -17.40 0.22
C ASP A 125 14.73 -17.81 0.90
N ALA A 126 14.72 -18.84 1.75
CA ALA A 126 15.93 -19.39 2.36
C ALA A 126 16.85 -20.10 1.35
N GLN A 127 16.27 -20.90 0.45
CA GLN A 127 17.02 -21.52 -0.64
C GLN A 127 17.61 -20.47 -1.58
N MET A 128 16.87 -19.40 -1.86
CA MET A 128 17.34 -18.26 -2.65
C MET A 128 18.51 -17.55 -1.98
N SER A 129 18.40 -17.31 -0.68
CA SER A 129 19.46 -16.65 0.09
C SER A 129 20.71 -17.50 0.19
N ALA A 130 20.58 -18.82 0.37
CA ALA A 130 21.70 -19.74 0.34
C ALA A 130 22.42 -19.73 -1.03
N TYR A 131 21.66 -19.71 -2.11
CA TYR A 131 22.20 -19.68 -3.47
C TYR A 131 22.96 -18.38 -3.77
N LEU A 132 22.36 -17.22 -3.45
CA LEU A 132 23.02 -15.92 -3.64
C LEU A 132 24.33 -15.82 -2.84
N ARG A 133 24.37 -16.41 -1.64
CA ARG A 133 25.60 -16.49 -0.83
C ARG A 133 26.67 -17.39 -1.45
N GLU A 134 26.29 -18.51 -2.05
CA GLU A 134 27.25 -19.45 -2.67
C GLU A 134 27.92 -18.80 -3.90
N GLU A 135 27.15 -18.13 -4.77
CA GLU A 135 27.72 -17.40 -5.91
C GLU A 135 28.62 -16.23 -5.50
N ALA A 136 28.38 -15.60 -4.35
CA ALA A 136 29.25 -14.51 -3.87
C ALA A 136 30.69 -14.99 -3.61
N HIS A 137 30.83 -16.27 -3.24
CA HIS A 137 32.13 -16.87 -2.96
C HIS A 137 32.86 -17.36 -4.22
N GLU A 138 32.16 -17.64 -5.32
CA GLU A 138 32.79 -18.07 -6.58
C GLU A 138 33.44 -16.93 -7.37
N ASP A 139 33.08 -15.67 -7.10
CA ASP A 139 33.73 -14.48 -7.70
C ASP A 139 35.07 -14.08 -7.03
N SER A 140 35.57 -14.89 -6.10
CA SER A 140 36.94 -14.74 -5.58
C SER A 140 37.94 -15.38 -6.56
N PRO A 141 38.93 -14.65 -7.12
CA PRO A 141 39.86 -15.22 -8.09
C PRO A 141 40.77 -16.21 -7.38
N GLN A 142 40.39 -17.49 -7.38
CA GLN A 142 41.30 -18.57 -7.03
C GLN A 142 42.33 -18.69 -8.15
N SER A 143 43.55 -18.29 -7.81
CA SER A 143 44.76 -18.47 -8.60
C SER A 143 44.98 -19.95 -8.93
N SER A 144 44.51 -20.40 -10.08
CA SER A 144 45.05 -21.58 -10.73
C SER A 144 46.06 -21.13 -11.80
N THR A 145 47.33 -21.10 -11.39
CA THR A 145 48.49 -21.11 -12.26
C THR A 145 48.34 -22.20 -13.33
N GLY A 146 48.28 -21.79 -14.60
CA GLY A 146 48.12 -22.70 -15.74
C GLY A 146 48.25 -21.95 -17.07
N ASP A 147 49.49 -21.84 -17.51
CA ASP A 147 50.00 -21.17 -18.71
C ASP A 147 49.34 -21.64 -20.03
N GLN A 148 48.85 -20.70 -20.87
CA GLN A 148 49.10 -20.66 -22.33
C GLN A 148 48.44 -19.47 -23.07
N ARG A 149 49.30 -18.52 -23.44
CA ARG A 149 49.39 -17.75 -24.70
C ARG A 149 48.19 -17.76 -25.68
N GLY A 150 47.67 -16.57 -25.99
CA GLY A 150 46.78 -16.39 -27.15
C GLY A 150 46.23 -14.99 -27.44
N ARG A 151 47.11 -14.04 -27.79
CA ARG A 151 46.94 -12.93 -28.76
C ARG A 151 45.70 -12.00 -28.70
N ALA A 152 45.97 -10.71 -28.49
CA ALA A 152 45.07 -9.59 -28.70
C ALA A 152 44.94 -9.17 -30.19
N SER A 153 43.71 -8.85 -30.61
CA SER A 153 43.29 -7.99 -31.73
C SER A 153 41.74 -7.91 -31.65
N GLY A 154 41.03 -6.79 -31.68
CA GLY A 154 41.25 -5.55 -32.42
C GLY A 154 40.21 -5.42 -33.55
N ALA A 155 39.01 -4.93 -33.22
CA ALA A 155 38.02 -4.20 -34.04
C ALA A 155 37.29 -4.83 -35.27
N PHE A 156 36.00 -4.45 -35.33
CA PHE A 156 35.11 -4.19 -36.49
C PHE A 156 34.16 -5.26 -37.07
N SER A 157 32.89 -5.13 -36.64
CA SER A 157 31.60 -5.11 -37.37
C SER A 157 31.44 -5.78 -38.74
N THR A 158 30.41 -6.66 -38.86
CA THR A 158 29.25 -6.45 -39.77
C THR A 158 28.07 -7.36 -39.38
N PRO A 159 26.82 -6.95 -39.67
CA PRO A 159 25.60 -7.56 -39.14
C PRO A 159 24.97 -8.56 -40.13
N ARG A 160 24.37 -9.63 -39.61
CA ARG A 160 23.39 -10.41 -40.37
C ARG A 160 22.16 -10.69 -39.52
N GLU A 161 21.07 -10.13 -40.02
CA GLU A 161 19.69 -10.31 -39.59
C GLU A 161 19.35 -11.80 -39.47
N MET A 162 18.72 -12.14 -38.34
CA MET A 162 17.74 -13.22 -38.31
C MET A 162 16.56 -12.71 -37.49
N THR A 163 15.47 -12.53 -38.22
CA THR A 163 14.19 -12.03 -37.76
C THR A 163 13.56 -13.00 -36.76
N THR A 164 13.36 -12.53 -35.53
CA THR A 164 12.29 -13.06 -34.68
C THR A 164 11.76 -11.89 -33.86
N GLU A 165 10.60 -11.38 -34.27
CA GLU A 165 9.88 -10.35 -33.55
C GLU A 165 9.47 -10.89 -32.17
N SER A 166 10.14 -10.43 -31.13
CA SER A 166 9.69 -10.56 -29.75
C SER A 166 9.71 -9.18 -29.11
N ASN A 167 8.56 -8.52 -29.13
CA ASN A 167 8.33 -7.20 -28.54
C ASN A 167 8.29 -7.29 -27.01
N SER A 168 9.45 -7.41 -26.38
CA SER A 168 9.66 -7.08 -24.96
C SER A 168 11.14 -6.76 -24.76
N PRO A 169 11.51 -5.62 -24.15
CA PRO A 169 12.89 -5.43 -23.73
C PRO A 169 13.21 -6.48 -22.68
N ALA A 170 14.09 -7.42 -23.02
CA ALA A 170 14.65 -8.36 -22.07
C ALA A 170 15.57 -7.58 -21.12
N HIS A 171 15.01 -7.06 -20.03
CA HIS A 171 15.80 -6.50 -18.96
C HIS A 171 16.38 -7.67 -18.18
N THR A 172 17.52 -8.19 -18.63
CA THR A 172 18.28 -9.20 -17.89
C THR A 172 18.68 -8.56 -16.57
N VAL A 173 18.23 -9.10 -15.44
CA VAL A 173 18.58 -8.56 -14.12
C VAL A 173 20.01 -8.97 -13.83
N ALA A 174 20.91 -8.02 -13.58
CA ALA A 174 22.28 -8.33 -13.20
C ALA A 174 22.40 -8.43 -11.67
N ARG A 175 23.40 -9.19 -11.19
CA ARG A 175 23.71 -9.24 -9.75
C ARG A 175 24.04 -7.86 -9.18
N GLN A 176 24.69 -7.02 -9.98
CA GLN A 176 24.98 -5.64 -9.61
C GLN A 176 23.70 -4.83 -9.31
N ASP A 177 22.58 -5.13 -9.95
CA ASP A 177 21.29 -4.48 -9.69
C ASP A 177 20.73 -4.90 -8.32
N ILE A 178 20.93 -6.16 -7.91
CA ILE A 178 20.55 -6.66 -6.57
C ILE A 178 21.34 -5.91 -5.50
N ARG A 179 22.67 -5.89 -5.66
CA ARG A 179 23.56 -5.21 -4.72
C ARG A 179 23.26 -3.72 -4.62
N ALA A 180 23.11 -3.04 -5.75
CA ALA A 180 22.74 -1.63 -5.79
C ALA A 180 21.37 -1.36 -5.12
N SER A 181 20.41 -2.28 -5.27
CA SER A 181 19.13 -2.20 -4.57
C SER A 181 19.27 -2.34 -3.06
N ALA A 182 20.11 -3.27 -2.58
CA ALA A 182 20.34 -3.46 -1.14
C ALA A 182 21.04 -2.24 -0.52
N GLU A 183 22.12 -1.76 -1.15
CA GLU A 183 22.85 -0.57 -0.73
C GLU A 183 21.95 0.68 -0.73
N LYS A 184 21.12 0.84 -1.77
CA LYS A 184 20.15 1.94 -1.83
C LYS A 184 19.19 1.91 -0.64
N ILE A 185 18.62 0.76 -0.30
CA ILE A 185 17.70 0.64 0.83
C ILE A 185 18.40 1.01 2.15
N LEU A 186 19.61 0.49 2.36
CA LEU A 186 20.43 0.80 3.53
C LEU A 186 20.69 2.31 3.66
N TYR A 187 21.25 2.94 2.64
CA TYR A 187 21.66 4.35 2.67
C TYR A 187 20.48 5.32 2.73
N THR A 188 19.31 4.92 2.25
CA THR A 188 18.14 5.80 2.20
C THR A 188 17.33 5.80 3.50
N PHE A 189 17.22 4.64 4.15
CA PHE A 189 16.28 4.45 5.26
C PHE A 189 16.92 4.06 6.59
N LEU A 190 18.07 3.38 6.58
CA LEU A 190 18.60 2.70 7.78
C LEU A 190 19.87 3.35 8.35
N LEU A 191 20.61 4.11 7.56
CA LEU A 191 21.84 4.75 7.99
C LEU A 191 21.54 6.01 8.84
N PRO A 192 22.26 6.26 9.96
CA PRO A 192 22.02 7.44 10.78
C PRO A 192 22.22 8.74 10.01
N GLY A 193 21.23 9.63 10.03
CA GLY A 193 21.25 10.88 9.27
C GLY A 193 20.87 10.75 7.80
N ALA A 194 20.31 9.61 7.38
CA ALA A 194 19.73 9.46 6.05
C ALA A 194 18.53 10.39 5.83
N GLU A 195 18.28 10.79 4.58
CA GLU A 195 17.19 11.72 4.24
C GLU A 195 15.80 11.23 4.68
N ARG A 196 15.61 9.91 4.66
CA ARG A 196 14.36 9.22 4.95
C ARG A 196 14.57 8.18 6.05
N GLU A 197 15.41 8.51 7.04
CA GLU A 197 15.74 7.63 8.16
C GLU A 197 14.48 7.17 8.91
N ILE A 198 14.28 5.86 9.02
CA ILE A 198 13.22 5.25 9.81
C ILE A 198 13.73 4.86 11.20
N ILE A 199 12.85 4.95 12.21
CA ILE A 199 13.24 4.65 13.60
C ILE A 199 13.04 3.17 13.88
N LEU A 200 14.16 2.46 14.04
CA LEU A 200 14.22 1.05 14.37
C LEU A 200 15.08 0.82 15.62
N PRO A 201 14.88 -0.29 16.35
CA PRO A 201 15.81 -0.73 17.38
C PRO A 201 17.24 -0.84 16.82
N GLY A 202 18.22 -0.27 17.53
CA GLY A 202 19.60 -0.18 17.06
C GLY A 202 20.26 -1.54 16.76
N SER A 203 19.80 -2.62 17.39
CA SER A 203 20.25 -3.97 17.06
C SER A 203 19.88 -4.36 15.63
N ILE A 204 18.67 -4.04 15.18
CA ILE A 204 18.19 -4.39 13.83
C ILE A 204 18.96 -3.61 12.77
N THR A 205 19.17 -2.30 12.97
CA THR A 205 19.91 -1.48 12.01
C THR A 205 21.37 -1.89 11.94
N GLN A 206 22.01 -2.13 13.09
CA GLN A 206 23.40 -2.58 13.14
C GLN A 206 23.59 -3.95 12.46
N ASP A 207 22.70 -4.90 12.70
CA ASP A 207 22.74 -6.22 12.06
C ASP A 207 22.64 -6.11 10.52
N VAL A 208 21.74 -5.25 10.01
CA VAL A 208 21.58 -5.01 8.57
C VAL A 208 22.79 -4.27 7.98
N THR A 209 23.29 -3.23 8.66
CA THR A 209 24.47 -2.47 8.21
C THR A 209 25.69 -3.38 8.10
N THR A 210 26.00 -4.14 9.15
CA THR A 210 27.12 -5.09 9.14
C THR A 210 26.92 -6.20 8.08
N ALA A 211 25.69 -6.69 7.88
CA ALA A 211 25.41 -7.66 6.83
C ALA A 211 25.75 -7.13 5.42
N ILE A 212 25.40 -5.88 5.12
CA ILE A 212 25.56 -5.31 3.78
C ILE A 212 26.96 -4.71 3.57
N GLU A 213 27.49 -3.93 4.53
CA GLU A 213 28.77 -3.24 4.37
C GLU A 213 29.97 -4.14 4.64
N ASP A 214 29.97 -4.89 5.75
CA ASP A 214 31.12 -5.71 6.15
C ASP A 214 31.12 -7.06 5.43
N PHE A 215 29.96 -7.72 5.35
CA PHE A 215 29.83 -9.04 4.74
C PHE A 215 29.41 -9.01 3.27
N GLY A 216 29.07 -7.84 2.72
CA GLY A 216 28.70 -7.70 1.31
C GLY A 216 27.43 -8.45 0.91
N ARG A 217 26.52 -8.73 1.85
CA ARG A 217 25.30 -9.51 1.59
C ARG A 217 24.24 -8.70 0.87
N ASP A 218 23.66 -9.32 -0.14
CA ASP A 218 22.62 -8.76 -1.01
C ASP A 218 21.37 -9.67 -1.09
N ASP A 219 21.28 -10.67 -0.20
CA ASP A 219 20.20 -11.65 -0.14
C ASP A 219 18.92 -11.13 0.59
N PRO A 220 17.72 -11.63 0.23
CA PRO A 220 16.47 -11.11 0.78
C PRO A 220 16.31 -11.29 2.30
N GLU A 221 16.92 -12.34 2.89
CA GLU A 221 16.87 -12.59 4.34
C GLU A 221 17.51 -11.47 5.17
N VAL A 222 18.41 -10.66 4.59
CA VAL A 222 19.06 -9.52 5.28
C VAL A 222 18.02 -8.55 5.85
N PHE A 223 16.90 -8.34 5.17
CA PHE A 223 15.89 -7.36 5.57
C PHE A 223 14.71 -7.94 6.35
N ASP A 224 14.66 -9.24 6.63
CA ASP A 224 13.44 -9.87 7.17
C ASP A 224 13.03 -9.31 8.53
N VAL A 225 13.98 -9.18 9.45
CA VAL A 225 13.72 -8.66 10.80
C VAL A 225 13.25 -7.21 10.75
N ALA A 226 13.89 -6.38 9.92
CA ALA A 226 13.54 -4.98 9.74
C ALA A 226 12.16 -4.82 9.08
N LYS A 227 11.90 -5.57 8.00
CA LYS A 227 10.61 -5.59 7.28
C LYS A 227 9.46 -5.97 8.21
N ASP A 228 9.64 -7.01 9.01
CA ASP A 228 8.60 -7.49 9.91
C ASP A 228 8.32 -6.51 11.04
N TYR A 229 9.37 -5.90 11.60
CA TYR A 229 9.21 -4.84 12.60
C TYR A 229 8.41 -3.67 12.03
N VAL A 230 8.78 -3.17 10.84
CA VAL A 230 8.08 -2.07 10.18
C VAL A 230 6.63 -2.42 9.88
N PHE A 231 6.36 -3.64 9.40
CA PHE A 231 4.99 -4.10 9.19
C PHE A 231 4.18 -4.08 10.48
N GLN A 232 4.71 -4.62 11.58
CA GLN A 232 4.04 -4.65 12.88
C GLN A 232 3.81 -3.23 13.42
N ALA A 233 4.78 -2.33 13.29
CA ALA A 233 4.64 -0.94 13.68
C ALA A 233 3.52 -0.24 12.91
N MET A 234 3.49 -0.39 11.58
CA MET A 234 2.40 0.15 10.75
C MET A 234 1.04 -0.47 11.11
N GLU A 235 0.97 -1.78 11.34
CA GLU A 235 -0.26 -2.50 11.69
C GLU A 235 -0.82 -2.07 13.04
N ARG A 236 0.05 -1.82 14.02
CA ARG A 236 -0.35 -1.43 15.37
C ARG A 236 -0.72 0.06 15.45
N ASP A 237 0.08 0.92 14.85
CA ASP A 237 0.03 2.36 15.16
C ASP A 237 -0.73 3.17 14.08
N ALA A 238 -0.51 2.86 12.80
CA ALA A 238 -1.08 3.63 11.68
C ALA A 238 -2.38 3.01 11.14
N PHE A 239 -2.41 1.70 10.96
CA PHE A 239 -3.50 1.01 10.25
C PHE A 239 -4.89 1.12 10.92
N PRO A 240 -5.03 1.08 12.26
CA PRO A 240 -6.33 1.26 12.90
C PRO A 240 -6.89 2.67 12.65
N ASN A 241 -6.03 3.68 12.65
CA ASN A 241 -6.39 5.06 12.36
C ASN A 241 -6.78 5.25 10.88
N PHE A 242 -6.07 4.59 9.96
CA PHE A 242 -6.43 4.54 8.54
C PHE A 242 -7.85 4.00 8.34
N LEU A 243 -8.15 2.84 8.92
CA LEU A 243 -9.48 2.23 8.82
C LEU A 243 -10.56 3.10 9.46
N ARG A 244 -10.27 3.73 10.62
CA ARG A 244 -11.20 4.68 11.24
C ARG A 244 -11.49 5.87 10.34
N MET A 245 -10.51 6.37 9.59
CA MET A 245 -10.71 7.52 8.73
C MET A 245 -11.37 7.17 7.39
N LYS A 246 -10.93 6.08 6.74
CA LYS A 246 -11.33 5.73 5.37
C LYS A 246 -12.40 4.64 5.27
N ALA A 247 -12.48 3.71 6.23
CA ALA A 247 -13.51 2.67 6.24
C ALA A 247 -14.74 3.08 7.06
N LEU A 248 -14.54 3.88 8.11
CA LEU A 248 -15.61 4.37 8.98
C LEU A 248 -15.99 5.82 8.67
N GLY A 249 -15.12 6.61 8.04
CA GLY A 249 -15.45 7.95 7.56
C GLY A 249 -15.52 8.02 6.05
N ASN A 250 -16.13 9.08 5.53
CA ASN A 250 -16.07 9.44 4.11
C ASN A 250 -15.57 10.88 3.90
N LEU A 251 -15.11 11.53 4.97
CA LEU A 251 -14.56 12.90 4.98
C LEU A 251 -13.13 12.87 5.51
N ILE A 252 -12.32 13.83 5.08
CA ILE A 252 -10.98 14.03 5.61
C ILE A 252 -10.97 15.02 6.79
N PRO A 253 -9.94 15.02 7.66
CA PRO A 253 -9.89 15.92 8.82
C PRO A 253 -10.01 17.40 8.45
N THR A 254 -9.40 17.85 7.36
CA THR A 254 -9.45 19.25 6.93
C THR A 254 -10.88 19.73 6.65
N THR A 255 -11.66 18.97 5.90
CA THR A 255 -13.04 19.34 5.56
C THR A 255 -14.01 19.13 6.72
N LEU A 256 -13.72 18.18 7.61
CA LEU A 256 -14.42 18.04 8.88
C LEU A 256 -14.31 19.33 9.73
N GLN A 257 -13.11 19.90 9.85
CA GLN A 257 -12.90 21.14 10.60
C GLN A 257 -13.63 22.32 9.95
N ILE A 258 -13.59 22.46 8.62
CA ILE A 258 -14.33 23.52 7.91
C ILE A 258 -15.84 23.38 8.16
N ARG A 259 -16.38 22.17 8.04
CA ARG A 259 -17.80 21.90 8.31
C ARG A 259 -18.17 22.22 9.75
N MET A 260 -17.33 21.87 10.72
CA MET A 260 -17.55 22.23 12.12
C MET A 260 -17.69 23.75 12.29
N ILE A 261 -16.78 24.54 11.72
CA ILE A 261 -16.82 26.01 11.82
C ILE A 261 -18.09 26.57 11.19
N VAL A 262 -18.42 26.13 9.97
CA VAL A 262 -19.64 26.57 9.28
C VAL A 262 -20.89 26.16 10.07
N GLY A 263 -20.91 24.96 10.63
CA GLY A 263 -21.99 24.46 11.47
C GLY A 263 -22.19 25.31 12.72
N LEU A 264 -21.11 25.66 13.42
CA LEU A 264 -21.16 26.53 14.61
C LEU A 264 -21.65 27.95 14.27
N LEU A 265 -21.14 28.55 13.20
CA LEU A 265 -21.58 29.88 12.74
C LEU A 265 -23.06 29.87 12.34
N SER A 266 -23.51 28.83 11.64
CA SER A 266 -24.91 28.67 11.25
C SER A 266 -25.83 28.48 12.45
N MET A 267 -25.42 27.69 13.45
CA MET A 267 -26.17 27.52 14.70
C MET A 267 -26.24 28.82 15.48
N PHE A 268 -25.13 29.56 15.59
CA PHE A 268 -25.11 30.86 16.25
C PHE A 268 -26.05 31.86 15.56
N GLY A 269 -25.96 31.98 14.23
CA GLY A 269 -26.85 32.83 13.44
C GLY A 269 -28.32 32.41 13.53
N GLY A 270 -28.59 31.11 13.55
CA GLY A 270 -29.92 30.54 13.72
C GLY A 270 -30.54 30.90 15.07
N PHE A 271 -29.82 30.70 16.17
CA PHE A 271 -30.28 31.10 17.50
C PHE A 271 -30.45 32.61 17.61
N TRP A 272 -29.49 33.39 17.13
CA TRP A 272 -29.55 34.84 17.15
C TRP A 272 -30.78 35.37 16.41
N ALA A 273 -31.01 34.91 15.17
CA ALA A 273 -32.19 35.25 14.39
C ALA A 273 -33.49 34.78 15.07
N ALA A 274 -33.49 33.58 15.66
CA ALA A 274 -34.64 33.04 16.36
C ALA A 274 -35.06 33.93 17.54
N PHE A 275 -34.10 34.33 18.38
CA PHE A 275 -34.37 35.24 19.50
C PHE A 275 -34.87 36.61 19.03
N ILE A 276 -34.26 37.19 17.99
CA ILE A 276 -34.73 38.45 17.39
C ILE A 276 -36.18 38.32 16.93
N LEU A 277 -36.52 37.29 16.14
CA LEU A 277 -37.88 37.12 15.61
C LEU A 277 -38.92 36.84 16.72
N ILE A 278 -38.53 36.18 17.80
CA ILE A 278 -39.39 35.96 18.98
C ILE A 278 -39.63 37.29 19.72
N PHE A 279 -38.59 38.10 19.92
CA PHE A 279 -38.68 39.38 20.63
C PHE A 279 -39.33 40.49 19.80
N LEU A 280 -39.31 40.40 18.46
CA LEU A 280 -40.08 41.29 17.59
C LEU A 280 -41.55 40.86 17.43
N ASP A 281 -41.95 39.73 18.03
CA ASP A 281 -43.25 39.10 17.85
C ASP A 281 -43.60 38.87 16.36
N ALA A 282 -42.60 38.46 15.58
CA ALA A 282 -42.78 38.20 14.16
C ALA A 282 -43.72 37.01 13.92
N ALA A 283 -44.47 37.04 12.81
CA ALA A 283 -45.38 35.97 12.44
C ALA A 283 -44.66 34.61 12.29
N ARG A 284 -45.37 33.52 12.59
CA ARG A 284 -44.82 32.15 12.51
C ARG A 284 -44.32 31.80 11.11
N THR A 285 -44.93 32.35 10.06
CA THR A 285 -44.50 32.19 8.66
C THR A 285 -43.10 32.75 8.42
N THR A 286 -42.78 33.91 9.01
CA THR A 286 -41.44 34.49 8.96
C THR A 286 -40.44 33.64 9.74
N ARG A 287 -40.86 33.06 10.88
CA ARG A 287 -40.01 32.17 11.69
C ARG A 287 -39.70 30.85 10.99
N CYS A 288 -40.52 30.39 10.04
CA CYS A 288 -40.21 29.18 9.25
C CYS A 288 -38.87 29.29 8.49
N TRP A 289 -38.38 30.51 8.20
CA TRP A 289 -37.07 30.69 7.58
C TRP A 289 -35.90 30.27 8.49
N LEU A 290 -36.13 30.08 9.80
CA LEU A 290 -35.14 29.53 10.73
C LEU A 290 -34.77 28.08 10.43
N ILE A 291 -35.58 27.38 9.63
CA ILE A 291 -35.25 26.03 9.14
C ILE A 291 -33.89 26.05 8.44
N LEU A 292 -33.59 27.05 7.60
CA LEU A 292 -32.32 27.08 6.85
C LEU A 292 -31.07 27.08 7.74
N PRO A 293 -30.87 28.04 8.67
CA PRO A 293 -29.68 28.05 9.51
C PRO A 293 -29.62 26.86 10.48
N PHE A 294 -30.76 26.34 10.96
CA PHE A 294 -30.77 25.13 11.79
C PHE A 294 -30.41 23.88 11.00
N THR A 295 -31.01 23.67 9.83
CA THR A 295 -30.69 22.51 8.99
C THR A 295 -29.22 22.50 8.59
N VAL A 296 -28.67 23.64 8.15
CA VAL A 296 -27.24 23.75 7.81
C VAL A 296 -26.35 23.52 9.04
N GLY A 297 -26.70 24.12 10.17
CA GLY A 297 -25.96 24.00 11.42
C GLY A 297 -25.90 22.57 11.94
N VAL A 298 -27.07 21.95 12.14
CA VAL A 298 -27.21 20.58 12.64
C VAL A 298 -26.59 19.58 11.67
N TYR A 299 -26.79 19.75 10.36
CA TYR A 299 -26.21 18.85 9.36
C TYR A 299 -24.68 18.82 9.41
N PHE A 300 -24.03 20.00 9.45
CA PHE A 300 -22.57 20.05 9.48
C PHE A 300 -21.98 19.63 10.82
N LEU A 301 -22.64 19.95 11.95
CA LEU A 301 -22.21 19.48 13.26
C LEU A 301 -22.37 17.96 13.40
N ALA A 302 -23.46 17.38 12.91
CA ALA A 302 -23.62 15.93 12.85
C ALA A 302 -22.56 15.29 11.95
N SER A 303 -22.29 15.89 10.78
CA SER A 303 -21.24 15.41 9.87
C SER A 303 -19.86 15.39 10.55
N TYR A 304 -19.55 16.42 11.34
CA TYR A 304 -18.33 16.49 12.14
C TYR A 304 -18.30 15.41 13.24
N GLN A 305 -19.34 15.35 14.06
CA GLN A 305 -19.42 14.45 15.22
C GLN A 305 -19.28 12.97 14.83
N TYR A 306 -19.86 12.59 13.69
CA TYR A 306 -19.82 11.21 13.20
C TYR A 306 -18.70 10.94 12.18
N SER A 307 -17.90 11.96 11.85
CA SER A 307 -16.86 11.92 10.81
C SER A 307 -17.37 11.39 9.46
N LEU A 308 -18.61 11.73 9.12
CA LEU A 308 -19.36 11.15 8.00
C LEU A 308 -20.32 12.18 7.42
N ASP A 309 -20.21 12.47 6.12
CA ASP A 309 -21.25 13.15 5.36
C ASP A 309 -22.32 12.12 4.91
N PRO A 310 -23.55 12.18 5.45
CA PRO A 310 -24.57 11.19 5.16
C PRO A 310 -24.99 11.17 3.69
N VAL A 311 -25.09 12.34 3.06
CA VAL A 311 -25.58 12.46 1.67
C VAL A 311 -24.54 11.88 0.71
N LEU A 312 -23.27 12.27 0.85
CA LEU A 312 -22.17 11.74 0.03
C LEU A 312 -22.01 10.22 0.21
N ALA A 313 -22.15 9.74 1.44
CA ALA A 313 -22.06 8.31 1.74
C ALA A 313 -23.19 7.51 1.07
N LEU A 314 -24.42 8.05 1.04
CA LEU A 314 -25.56 7.41 0.36
C LEU A 314 -25.39 7.39 -1.16
N ILE A 315 -24.86 8.46 -1.76
CA ILE A 315 -24.52 8.51 -3.20
C ILE A 315 -23.40 7.50 -3.51
N GLY A 316 -22.55 7.19 -2.52
CA GLY A 316 -21.46 6.22 -2.65
C GLY A 316 -20.11 6.87 -2.96
N PHE A 317 -19.91 8.11 -2.51
CA PHE A 317 -18.65 8.84 -2.62
C PHE A 317 -17.97 9.00 -1.26
N SER A 318 -16.64 8.97 -1.30
CA SER A 318 -15.75 9.27 -0.19
C SER A 318 -14.72 10.30 -0.64
N GLU A 319 -14.46 11.25 0.23
CA GLU A 319 -13.45 12.27 0.01
C GLU A 319 -12.05 11.66 0.03
N TYR A 320 -11.31 11.95 -1.04
CA TYR A 320 -9.99 11.43 -1.31
C TYR A 320 -8.92 12.42 -0.82
N THR A 321 -8.98 13.63 -1.35
CA THR A 321 -8.26 14.85 -0.94
C THR A 321 -9.28 15.97 -0.74
N PRO A 322 -8.93 17.14 -0.16
CA PRO A 322 -9.92 18.18 0.12
C PRO A 322 -10.73 18.54 -1.14
N PHE A 323 -12.05 18.39 -1.06
CA PHE A 323 -13.01 18.64 -2.14
C PHE A 323 -12.85 17.77 -3.40
N ASN A 324 -12.09 16.67 -3.33
CA ASN A 324 -11.97 15.69 -4.40
C ASN A 324 -12.58 14.36 -3.96
N PHE A 325 -13.53 13.85 -4.73
CA PHE A 325 -14.34 12.69 -4.35
C PHE A 325 -13.99 11.45 -5.17
N SER A 326 -13.86 10.33 -4.48
CA SER A 326 -13.63 9.01 -5.06
C SER A 326 -14.85 8.12 -4.81
N LYS A 327 -15.16 7.25 -5.77
CA LYS A 327 -16.27 6.30 -5.62
C LYS A 327 -15.87 5.18 -4.66
N ILE A 328 -16.74 4.86 -3.72
CA ILE A 328 -16.55 3.73 -2.80
C ILE A 328 -16.80 2.44 -3.60
N ARG A 329 -15.71 1.72 -3.89
CA ARG A 329 -15.74 0.47 -4.66
C ARG A 329 -15.69 -0.76 -3.76
N GLU A 330 -15.09 -0.65 -2.58
CA GLU A 330 -15.05 -1.72 -1.60
C GLU A 330 -16.46 -2.05 -1.07
N PRO A 331 -17.02 -3.24 -1.34
CA PRO A 331 -18.44 -3.54 -1.13
C PRO A 331 -18.81 -3.58 0.36
N TYR A 332 -17.93 -4.12 1.20
CA TYR A 332 -18.16 -4.17 2.65
C TYR A 332 -18.20 -2.76 3.26
N VAL A 333 -17.21 -1.93 2.92
CA VAL A 333 -17.13 -0.53 3.37
C VAL A 333 -18.34 0.27 2.90
N ARG A 334 -18.79 0.07 1.66
CA ARG A 334 -20.01 0.71 1.14
C ARG A 334 -21.25 0.38 1.97
N LYS A 335 -21.48 -0.90 2.28
CA LYS A 335 -22.62 -1.33 3.11
C LYS A 335 -22.56 -0.72 4.51
N LEU A 336 -21.36 -0.69 5.10
CA LEU A 336 -21.12 -0.13 6.42
C LEU A 336 -21.41 1.39 6.47
N LEU A 337 -20.88 2.14 5.50
CA LEU A 337 -21.08 3.59 5.41
C LEU A 337 -22.54 3.95 5.14
N ILE A 338 -23.25 3.22 4.27
CA ILE A 338 -24.69 3.44 4.03
C ILE A 338 -25.50 3.23 5.31
N LYS A 339 -25.25 2.14 6.06
CA LYS A 339 -25.96 1.88 7.32
C LYS A 339 -25.75 3.00 8.33
N ARG A 340 -24.51 3.47 8.46
CA ARG A 340 -24.18 4.60 9.35
C ARG A 340 -24.78 5.91 8.84
N ALA A 341 -24.75 6.17 7.55
CA ALA A 341 -25.31 7.37 6.94
C ALA A 341 -26.80 7.50 7.21
N ILE A 342 -27.56 6.40 7.07
CA ILE A 342 -28.99 6.38 7.40
C ILE A 342 -29.20 6.74 8.87
N MET A 343 -28.46 6.11 9.78
CA MET A 343 -28.57 6.40 11.22
C MET A 343 -28.26 7.87 11.52
N VAL A 344 -27.16 8.41 10.99
CA VAL A 344 -26.77 9.81 11.21
C VAL A 344 -27.82 10.74 10.62
N LEU A 345 -28.31 10.49 9.41
CA LEU A 345 -29.36 11.30 8.78
C LEU A 345 -30.64 11.30 9.63
N SER A 346 -31.06 10.16 10.17
CA SER A 346 -32.22 10.08 11.05
C SER A 346 -32.06 10.92 12.32
N VAL A 347 -30.89 10.85 12.96
CA VAL A 347 -30.59 11.65 14.17
C VAL A 347 -30.54 13.15 13.82
N THR A 348 -29.89 13.52 12.71
CA THR A 348 -29.83 14.91 12.22
C THR A 348 -31.23 15.48 11.99
N LEU A 349 -32.11 14.75 11.29
CA LEU A 349 -33.48 15.19 11.01
C LEU A 349 -34.30 15.34 12.29
N LEU A 350 -34.13 14.45 13.27
CA LEU A 350 -34.83 14.52 14.55
C LEU A 350 -34.41 15.78 15.32
N ILE A 351 -33.12 16.04 15.44
CA ILE A 351 -32.59 17.22 16.15
C ILE A 351 -33.02 18.51 15.45
N ASP A 352 -32.91 18.54 14.12
CA ASP A 352 -33.31 19.70 13.32
C ASP A 352 -34.81 20.01 13.45
N ALA A 353 -35.66 18.98 13.35
CA ALA A 353 -37.10 19.13 13.55
C ALA A 353 -37.44 19.61 14.97
N ALA A 354 -36.75 19.07 16.00
CA ALA A 354 -36.96 19.49 17.38
C ALA A 354 -36.61 20.98 17.60
N LEU A 355 -35.49 21.45 17.04
CA LEU A 355 -35.10 22.86 17.09
C LEU A 355 -36.09 23.75 16.34
N CYS A 356 -36.47 23.37 15.12
CA CYS A 356 -37.45 24.12 14.33
C CYS A 356 -38.79 24.23 15.05
N VAL A 357 -39.32 23.13 15.59
CA VAL A 357 -40.59 23.12 16.34
C VAL A 357 -40.50 24.02 17.57
N LEU A 358 -39.40 23.96 18.32
CA LEU A 358 -39.20 24.79 19.50
C LEU A 358 -39.24 26.29 19.14
N PHE A 359 -38.42 26.74 18.19
CA PHE A 359 -38.31 28.18 17.91
C PHE A 359 -39.43 28.76 17.03
N ILE A 360 -40.11 27.94 16.23
CA ILE A 360 -41.24 28.41 15.41
C ILE A 360 -42.53 28.50 16.23
N LEU A 361 -42.77 27.56 17.16
CA LEU A 361 -44.05 27.50 17.90
C LEU A 361 -44.05 28.29 19.21
N VAL A 362 -42.89 28.66 19.76
CA VAL A 362 -42.80 29.48 20.98
C VAL A 362 -43.56 30.81 20.79
N PRO A 363 -44.45 31.20 21.72
CA PRO A 363 -45.17 32.47 21.63
C PRO A 363 -44.18 33.64 21.65
N GLY A 364 -44.39 34.62 20.77
CA GLY A 364 -43.61 35.85 20.78
C GLY A 364 -43.96 36.71 21.97
N LYS A 365 -43.00 37.52 22.40
CA LYS A 365 -43.22 38.58 23.39
C LYS A 365 -42.41 39.78 22.96
N ARG A 366 -43.09 40.87 22.63
CA ARG A 366 -42.45 42.14 22.34
C ARG A 366 -41.81 42.69 23.62
N LEU A 367 -40.48 42.77 23.63
CA LEU A 367 -39.69 43.35 24.72
C LEU A 367 -39.77 44.87 24.72
#